data_AF-A0A4S2AD80-F1
#
_entry.id   AF-A0A4S2AD80-F1
#
_cell.length_a   1.000
_cell.length_b   1.000
_cell.length_c   1.000
_cell.angle_alpha   90.00
_cell.angle_beta   90.00
_cell.angle_gamma   90.00
#
_symmetry.space_group_name_H-M   'P 1'
#
loop_
_entity.id
_entity.type
_entity.pdbx_description
1 polymer ?
#
loop_
_entity_poly.entity_id
_entity_poly.type
_entity_poly.pdbx_seq_one_letter_code
_entity_poly.pdbx_strand_id
1 'polypeptide(L)'
;MNEKQRIFKLMNGLWDLEKCSVPEGSMVKDEFEEGSVCSMLYKEVYDANRRICERLGVEEDRDVELIIGNLLKIGEYQSMKMYDYGAKSKKEY
;
A
#
# COMPACT_ATOMS: atom_id res chain seq x y z
N MET A 1 9.82 -12.32 8.59
CA MET A 1 9.47 -11.34 7.54
C MET A 1 10.75 -10.92 6.83
N ASN A 2 10.79 -10.99 5.50
CA ASN A 2 11.97 -10.62 4.73
C ASN A 2 12.08 -9.09 4.53
N GLU A 3 13.21 -8.61 4.00
CA GLU A 3 13.50 -7.18 3.80
C GLU A 3 12.44 -6.47 2.95
N LYS A 4 12.11 -6.98 1.76
CA LYS A 4 11.10 -6.35 0.90
C LYS A 4 9.71 -6.26 1.54
N GLN A 5 9.35 -7.24 2.37
CA GLN A 5 8.11 -7.19 3.16
C GLN A 5 8.17 -6.11 4.25
N ARG A 6 9.33 -5.90 4.90
CA ARG A 6 9.52 -4.79 5.85
C ARG A 6 9.37 -3.44 5.15
N ILE A 7 10.08 -3.25 4.04
CA ILE A 7 10.04 -2.02 3.24
C ILE A 7 8.61 -1.73 2.79
N PHE A 8 7.90 -2.73 2.25
CA PHE A 8 6.52 -2.55 1.83
C PHE A 8 5.62 -2.13 3.00
N LYS A 9 5.73 -2.78 4.17
CA LYS A 9 4.90 -2.42 5.33
C LYS A 9 5.22 -1.02 5.87
N LEU A 10 6.49 -0.65 5.92
CA LEU A 10 6.92 0.70 6.31
C LEU A 10 6.37 1.76 5.38
N MET A 11 6.47 1.53 4.07
CA MET A 11 5.96 2.44 3.04
C MET A 11 4.44 2.62 3.12
N ASN A 12 3.71 1.61 3.61
CA ASN A 12 2.25 1.66 3.76
C ASN A 12 1.79 2.11 5.16
N GLY A 13 2.69 2.59 6.03
CA GLY A 13 2.34 3.00 7.40
C GLY A 13 1.84 1.85 8.30
N LEU A 14 2.03 0.59 7.88
CA LEU A 14 1.53 -0.61 8.57
C LEU A 14 2.45 -1.06 9.73
N TRP A 15 3.46 -0.27 10.06
CA TRP A 15 4.47 -0.63 11.03
C TRP A 15 4.84 0.59 11.88
N ASP A 16 4.66 0.46 13.18
CA ASP A 16 5.05 1.49 14.15
C ASP A 16 6.58 1.48 14.29
N LEU A 17 7.21 2.43 13.60
CA LEU A 17 8.65 2.66 13.59
C LEU A 17 9.21 3.03 14.97
N GLU A 18 8.37 3.57 15.87
CA GLU A 18 8.80 3.93 17.23
C GLU A 18 8.97 2.70 18.12
N LYS A 19 8.23 1.62 17.84
CA LYS A 19 8.25 0.39 18.66
C LYS A 19 9.14 -0.72 18.11
N CYS A 20 9.49 -0.65 16.82
CA CYS A 20 10.24 -1.70 16.14
C CYS A 20 11.31 -1.09 15.22
N SER A 21 12.51 -0.87 15.77
CA SER A 21 13.69 -0.47 15.00
C SER A 21 14.06 -1.56 13.98
N VAL A 22 13.90 -1.25 12.69
CA VAL A 22 14.42 -2.06 11.59
C VAL A 22 15.39 -1.23 10.74
N PRO A 23 16.44 -1.83 10.14
CA PRO A 23 17.47 -1.09 9.40
C PRO A 23 16.90 -0.17 8.32
N GLU A 24 15.82 -0.61 7.67
CA GLU A 24 15.19 0.10 6.56
C GLU A 24 14.37 1.33 7.01
N GLY A 25 14.05 1.44 8.30
CA GLY A 25 13.18 2.50 8.84
C GLY A 25 13.76 3.91 8.76
N SER A 26 15.08 4.04 8.59
CA SER A 26 15.74 5.34 8.33
C SER A 26 15.64 5.81 6.89
N MET A 27 15.33 4.90 5.96
CA MET A 27 15.34 5.15 4.52
C MET A 27 13.95 5.13 3.90
N VAL A 28 13.02 4.38 4.49
CA VAL A 28 11.67 4.21 3.95
C VAL A 28 10.74 5.21 4.61
N LYS A 29 10.16 6.08 3.77
CA LYS A 29 9.11 7.01 4.17
C LYS A 29 7.77 6.29 4.23
N ASP A 30 6.91 6.67 5.18
CA ASP A 30 5.49 6.34 5.13
C ASP A 30 4.81 7.14 4.02
N GLU A 31 4.46 6.48 2.92
CA GLU A 31 3.82 7.12 1.78
C GLU A 31 2.31 7.32 2.01
N PHE A 32 1.74 6.82 3.11
CA PHE A 32 0.33 6.99 3.49
C PHE A 32 0.12 7.99 4.63
N GLU A 33 1.17 8.69 5.06
CA GLU A 33 1.07 9.80 6.01
C GLU A 33 0.04 10.85 5.54
N GLU A 34 -0.60 11.54 6.48
CA GLU A 34 -1.64 12.51 6.16
C GLU A 34 -1.13 13.60 5.19
N GLY A 35 -1.88 13.83 4.10
CA GLY A 35 -1.52 14.82 3.06
C GLY A 35 -0.56 14.30 1.99
N SER A 36 -0.10 13.05 2.09
CA SER A 36 0.68 12.41 1.03
C SER A 36 -0.16 12.09 -0.22
N VAL A 37 0.52 11.75 -1.31
CA VAL A 37 -0.14 11.32 -2.55
C VAL A 37 -0.97 10.07 -2.33
N CYS A 38 -0.46 9.03 -1.67
CA CYS A 38 -1.24 7.81 -1.44
C CYS A 38 -2.40 8.05 -0.48
N SER A 39 -2.23 8.89 0.54
CA SER A 39 -3.29 9.26 1.47
C SER A 39 -4.46 9.96 0.76
N MET A 40 -4.16 10.93 -0.10
CA MET A 40 -5.18 11.64 -0.89
C MET A 40 -5.89 10.72 -1.89
N LEU A 41 -5.15 9.90 -2.65
CA LEU A 41 -5.74 8.97 -3.61
C LEU A 41 -6.59 7.89 -2.93
N TYR A 42 -6.14 7.37 -1.80
CA TYR A 42 -6.91 6.40 -1.03
C TYR A 42 -8.21 7.01 -0.50
N LYS A 43 -8.17 8.27 -0.03
CA LYS A 43 -9.38 9.02 0.36
C LYS A 43 -10.35 9.18 -0.80
N GLU A 44 -9.87 9.49 -2.01
CA GLU A 44 -10.74 9.57 -3.20
C GLU A 44 -11.41 8.24 -3.53
N VAL A 45 -10.67 7.12 -3.43
CA VAL A 45 -11.21 5.76 -3.60
C VAL A 45 -12.29 5.47 -2.55
N TYR A 46 -12.02 5.79 -1.28
CA TYR A 46 -12.98 5.64 -0.19
C TYR A 46 -14.25 6.45 -0.44
N ASP A 47 -14.11 7.74 -0.75
CA ASP A 47 -15.25 8.63 -0.99
C ASP A 47 -16.07 8.16 -2.22
N ALA A 48 -15.40 7.63 -3.25
CA ALA A 48 -16.08 7.04 -4.40
C ALA A 48 -16.88 5.78 -4.03
N ASN A 49 -16.31 4.90 -3.20
CA ASN A 49 -17.00 3.72 -2.68
C ASN A 49 -18.25 4.12 -1.87
N ARG A 50 -18.12 5.10 -0.96
CA ARG A 50 -19.25 5.61 -0.18
C ARG A 50 -20.39 6.13 -1.06
N ARG A 51 -20.07 6.93 -2.09
CA ARG A 51 -21.07 7.41 -3.05
C ARG A 51 -21.72 6.28 -3.88
N ILE A 52 -21.03 5.17 -4.13
CA ILE A 52 -21.63 3.99 -4.78
C ILE A 52 -22.60 3.31 -3.82
N CYS A 53 -22.16 3.00 -2.61
CA CYS A 53 -22.98 2.35 -1.58
C CYS A 53 -24.26 3.15 -1.28
N GLU A 54 -24.15 4.48 -1.16
CA GLU A 54 -25.29 5.39 -0.97
C GLU A 54 -26.30 5.32 -2.12
N ARG A 55 -25.84 5.29 -3.38
CA ARG A 55 -26.72 5.18 -4.55
C ARG A 55 -27.44 3.83 -4.64
N LEU A 56 -26.82 2.78 -4.13
CA LEU A 56 -27.36 1.43 -4.09
C LEU A 56 -28.22 1.17 -2.84
N GLY A 57 -28.18 2.06 -1.85
CA GLY A 57 -28.88 1.87 -0.58
C GLY A 57 -28.30 0.74 0.27
N VAL A 58 -27.00 0.44 0.11
CA VAL A 58 -26.28 -0.59 0.88
C VAL A 58 -25.19 0.05 1.73
N GLU A 59 -24.74 -0.65 2.76
CA GLU A 59 -23.61 -0.19 3.60
C GLU A 59 -22.27 -0.46 2.91
N GLU A 60 -22.16 -1.62 2.26
CA GLU A 60 -20.99 -2.12 1.53
C GLU A 60 -21.44 -2.83 0.26
N ASP A 61 -20.71 -2.62 -0.84
CA ASP A 61 -20.93 -3.34 -2.10
C ASP A 61 -19.82 -4.37 -2.33
N ARG A 62 -20.23 -5.64 -2.48
CA ARG A 62 -19.30 -6.76 -2.62
C ARG A 62 -18.36 -6.64 -3.82
N ASP A 63 -18.85 -6.14 -4.95
CA ASP A 63 -18.07 -6.08 -6.18
C ASP A 63 -17.08 -4.92 -6.13
N VAL A 64 -17.46 -3.79 -5.52
CA VAL A 64 -16.53 -2.67 -5.26
C VAL A 64 -15.41 -3.10 -4.32
N GLU A 65 -15.72 -3.77 -3.21
CA GLU A 65 -14.72 -4.30 -2.28
C GLU A 65 -13.79 -5.32 -2.95
N LEU A 66 -14.34 -6.16 -3.83
CA LEU A 66 -13.55 -7.11 -4.62
C LEU A 66 -12.60 -6.39 -5.58
N ILE A 67 -13.05 -5.34 -6.25
CA ILE A 67 -12.23 -4.53 -7.16
C ILE A 67 -11.09 -3.85 -6.39
N ILE A 68 -11.41 -3.10 -5.33
CA ILE A 68 -10.43 -2.38 -4.50
C ILE A 68 -9.42 -3.38 -3.91
N GLY A 69 -9.91 -4.45 -3.28
CA GLY A 69 -9.07 -5.46 -2.67
C GLY A 69 -8.15 -6.17 -3.66
N ASN A 70 -8.62 -6.49 -4.87
CA ASN A 70 -7.78 -7.13 -5.87
C ASN A 70 -6.77 -6.17 -6.50
N LEU A 71 -7.11 -4.90 -6.71
CA LEU A 71 -6.16 -3.90 -7.19
C LEU A 71 -5.02 -3.66 -6.19
N LEU A 72 -5.34 -3.59 -4.89
CA LEU A 72 -4.32 -3.50 -3.83
C LEU A 72 -3.40 -4.72 -3.82
N LYS A 73 -3.95 -5.94 -3.94
CA LYS A 73 -3.16 -7.18 -4.01
C LYS A 73 -2.28 -7.25 -5.27
N ILE A 74 -2.77 -6.79 -6.41
CA ILE A 74 -1.97 -6.69 -7.64
C ILE A 74 -0.80 -5.73 -7.42
N GLY A 75 -1.06 -4.56 -6.83
CA GLY A 75 -0.03 -3.57 -6.50
C GLY A 75 1.03 -4.12 -5.55
N GLU A 76 0.62 -4.85 -4.50
CA GLU A 76 1.54 -5.54 -3.60
C GLU A 76 2.41 -6.55 -4.37
N TYR A 77 1.79 -7.43 -5.17
CA TYR A 77 2.52 -8.44 -5.94
C TYR A 77 3.54 -7.81 -6.90
N GLN A 78 3.15 -6.76 -7.62
CA GLN A 78 4.03 -6.01 -8.53
C GLN A 78 5.18 -5.36 -7.77
N SER A 79 4.91 -4.74 -6.61
CA SER A 79 5.94 -4.13 -5.76
C SER A 79 7.00 -5.15 -5.32
N MET A 80 6.57 -6.36 -4.94
CA MET A 80 7.51 -7.44 -4.58
C MET A 80 8.40 -7.86 -5.75
N LYS A 81 7.86 -7.90 -6.98
CA LYS A 81 8.63 -8.20 -8.19
C LYS A 81 9.58 -7.07 -8.57
N MET A 82 9.13 -5.82 -8.49
CA MET A 82 9.96 -4.64 -8.76
C MET A 82 11.17 -4.59 -7.83
N TYR A 83 10.98 -4.90 -6.54
CA TYR A 83 12.08 -5.00 -5.59
C TYR A 83 13.08 -6.09 -6.02
N ASP A 84 12.61 -7.30 -6.33
CA ASP A 84 13.45 -8.41 -6.75
C ASP A 84 14.25 -8.08 -8.02
N TYR A 85 13.64 -7.40 -9.00
CA TYR A 85 14.31 -6.97 -10.22
C TYR A 85 15.35 -5.88 -9.96
N GLY A 86 15.02 -4.89 -9.14
CA GLY A 86 15.96 -3.83 -8.74
C GLY A 86 17.19 -4.41 -8.02
N ALA A 87 16.97 -5.34 -7.08
CA ALA A 87 18.05 -6.00 -6.35
C ALA A 87 18.96 -6.85 -7.26
N LYS A 88 18.42 -7.48 -8.31
CA LYS A 88 19.20 -8.22 -9.32
C LYS A 88 20.04 -7.28 -10.18
N SER A 89 19.46 -6.17 -10.64
CA SER A 89 20.16 -5.20 -11.50
C SER A 89 21.41 -4.57 -10.86
N LYS A 90 21.45 -4.48 -9.52
CA LYS A 90 22.62 -3.99 -8.77
C LYS A 90 23.77 -4.99 -8.65
N LYS A 91 23.58 -6.27 -9.00
CA LYS A 91 24.62 -7.31 -8.94
C LYS A 91 25.37 -7.48 -10.26
N GLU A 92 24.94 -6.80 -11.31
CA GLU A 92 25.50 -6.90 -12.67
C GLU A 92 26.42 -5.71 -13.02
N TYR A 93 26.72 -4.84 -12.05
CA TYR A 93 27.71 -3.76 -12.10
C TYR A 93 28.65 -3.85 -10.90
#